data_AF-A0A9X9EQN2-F1
#
_entry.id   AF-A0A9X9EQN2-F1
#
_cell.length_a   1.000
_cell.length_b   1.000
_cell.length_c   1.000
_cell.angle_alpha   90.00
_cell.angle_beta   90.00
_cell.angle_gamma   90.00
#
_symmetry.space_group_name_H-M   'P 1'
#
loop_
_entity.id
_entity.type
_entity.pdbx_description
1 polymer ?
#
loop_
_entity_poly.entity_id
_entity_poly.type
_entity_poly.pdbx_seq_one_letter_code
_entity_poly.pdbx_strand_id
1 'polypeptide(L)' 'MENKKSSLYDELPLELLAGFYYEINKNIEKGILSGAMYHEIRLMEQTALKRGISLEYLHDKGPCIIEAEKLLRETTLQP' A
#
# COMPACT_ATOMS: atom_id res chain seq x y z
N MET A 1 -27.36 10.54 8.34
CA MET A 1 -26.18 10.30 7.47
C MET A 1 -25.04 9.92 8.38
N GLU A 2 -24.71 8.63 8.43
CA GLU A 2 -23.55 8.16 9.19
C GLU A 2 -22.31 8.82 8.59
N ASN A 3 -21.52 9.45 9.46
CA ASN A 3 -20.26 10.09 9.10
C ASN A 3 -19.33 8.96 8.64
N LYS A 4 -19.31 8.66 7.34
CA LYS A 4 -18.52 7.57 6.75
C LYS A 4 -17.06 7.92 6.99
N LYS A 5 -16.49 7.39 8.08
CA LYS A 5 -15.11 7.61 8.49
C LYS A 5 -14.23 7.30 7.27
N SER A 6 -13.59 8.33 6.68
CA SER A 6 -12.64 8.08 5.60
C SER A 6 -11.51 7.25 6.20
N SER A 7 -11.12 6.20 5.48
CA SER A 7 -9.88 5.51 5.82
C SER A 7 -8.71 6.42 5.44
N LEU A 8 -7.59 6.35 6.16
CA LEU A 8 -6.36 7.05 5.75
C LEU A 8 -6.02 6.76 4.28
N TYR A 9 -6.27 5.53 3.82
CA TYR A 9 -6.05 5.09 2.46
C TYR A 9 -6.91 5.83 1.42
N ASP A 10 -8.10 6.30 1.78
CA ASP A 10 -8.99 7.02 0.86
C ASP A 10 -8.35 8.31 0.34
N GLU A 11 -7.46 8.92 1.12
CA GLU A 11 -6.78 10.19 0.83
C GLU A 11 -5.35 10.00 0.30
N LEU A 12 -4.82 8.78 0.34
CA LEU A 12 -3.43 8.53 -0.08
C LEU A 12 -3.27 8.60 -1.61
N PRO A 13 -2.14 9.14 -2.10
CA PRO A 13 -1.69 8.96 -3.48
C PRO A 13 -1.72 7.48 -3.88
N LEU A 14 -2.03 7.23 -5.15
CA LEU A 14 -2.16 5.87 -5.68
C LEU A 14 -0.86 5.06 -5.50
N GLU A 15 0.26 5.72 -5.69
CA GLU A 15 1.59 5.14 -5.57
C GLU A 15 1.86 4.70 -4.12
N LEU A 16 1.52 5.55 -3.15
CA LEU A 16 1.67 5.19 -1.74
C LEU A 16 0.73 4.04 -1.35
N LEU A 17 -0.51 4.04 -1.85
CA LEU A 17 -1.45 2.95 -1.63
C LEU A 17 -0.88 1.61 -2.15
N ALA A 18 -0.36 1.58 -3.38
CA ALA A 18 0.23 0.38 -3.96
C ALA A 18 1.50 -0.07 -3.24
N GLY A 19 2.39 0.86 -2.87
CA GLY A 19 3.62 0.56 -2.13
C GLY A 19 3.34 -0.05 -0.75
N PHE A 20 2.40 0.52 0.01
CA PHE A 20 1.98 -0.04 1.30
C PHE A 20 1.33 -1.41 1.14
N TYR A 21 0.51 -1.61 0.09
CA TYR A 21 -0.21 -2.86 -0.12
C TYR A 21 0.80 -4.00 -0.33
N TYR A 22 1.82 -3.74 -1.15
CA TYR A 22 2.90 -4.68 -1.39
C TYR A 22 3.72 -4.98 -0.14
N GLU A 23 4.20 -3.98 0.60
CA GLU A 23 5.04 -4.23 1.78
C GLU A 23 4.29 -4.94 2.92
N ILE A 24 2.99 -4.66 3.11
CA ILE A 24 2.18 -5.42 4.08
C ILE A 24 2.04 -6.88 3.65
N ASN A 25 1.69 -7.15 2.38
CA ASN A 25 1.58 -8.52 1.87
C ASN A 25 2.92 -9.28 1.99
N LYS A 26 4.03 -8.64 1.61
CA LYS A 26 5.37 -9.21 1.72
C LYS A 26 5.77 -9.53 3.16
N ASN A 27 5.39 -8.71 4.12
CA ASN A 27 5.65 -9.01 5.53
C ASN A 27 4.83 -10.21 6.02
N ILE A 28 3.59 -10.35 5.56
CA ILE A 28 2.76 -11.54 5.83
C ILE A 28 3.43 -12.79 5.23
N GLU A 29 3.90 -12.73 3.98
CA GLU A 29 4.62 -13.82 3.31
C GLU A 29 5.89 -14.24 4.06
N LYS A 30 6.59 -13.29 4.68
CA LYS A 30 7.77 -13.53 5.52
C LYS A 30 7.44 -14.06 6.92
N GLY A 31 6.16 -14.21 7.26
CA GLY A 31 5.73 -14.63 8.59
C GLY A 31 5.76 -13.53 9.65
N ILE A 32 5.98 -12.28 9.26
CA ILE A 32 5.90 -11.10 10.15
C ILE A 32 4.43 -10.67 10.17
N LEU A 33 3.63 -11.41 10.93
CA LEU A 33 2.18 -11.27 10.96
C LEU A 33 1.70 -10.55 12.22
N SER A 34 0.80 -9.58 12.05
CA SER A 34 -0.08 -9.13 13.14
C SER A 34 -1.52 -9.09 12.67
N GLY A 35 -2.47 -9.29 13.58
CA GLY A 35 -3.90 -9.20 13.25
C GLY A 35 -4.30 -7.86 12.63
N ALA A 36 -3.54 -6.78 12.95
CA ALA A 36 -3.73 -5.46 12.37
C ALA A 36 -3.45 -5.45 10.85
N MET A 37 -2.50 -6.24 10.34
CA MET A 37 -2.12 -6.21 8.92
C MET A 37 -3.23 -6.66 7.99
N TYR A 38 -4.01 -7.68 8.39
CA TYR A 38 -5.20 -8.08 7.63
C TYR A 38 -6.33 -7.05 7.71
N HIS A 39 -6.38 -6.27 8.79
CA HIS A 39 -7.31 -5.15 8.87
C HIS A 39 -6.90 -4.04 7.90
N GLU A 40 -5.62 -3.67 7.89
CA GLU A 40 -5.08 -2.68 6.95
C GLU A 40 -5.31 -3.10 5.49
N ILE A 41 -5.01 -4.35 5.11
CA ILE A 41 -5.28 -4.87 3.75
C ILE A 41 -6.74 -4.66 3.37
N ARG A 42 -7.69 -5.01 4.25
CA ARG A 42 -9.12 -4.83 3.97
C ARG A 42 -9.50 -3.37 3.76
N LEU A 43 -8.93 -2.45 4.54
CA LEU A 43 -9.16 -1.02 4.35
C LEU A 43 -8.64 -0.55 2.99
N MET A 44 -7.47 -1.04 2.58
CA MET A 44 -6.87 -0.71 1.27
C MET A 44 -7.68 -1.28 0.10
N GLU A 45 -8.18 -2.52 0.21
CA GLU A 45 -9.03 -3.14 -0.80
C GLU A 45 -10.36 -2.37 -0.95
N GLN A 46 -10.95 -1.94 0.15
CA GLN A 46 -12.15 -1.09 0.14
C GLN A 46 -11.87 0.26 -0.52
N THR A 47 -10.72 0.89 -0.22
CA THR A 47 -10.29 2.12 -0.88
C THR A 47 -10.10 1.92 -2.38
N ALA A 48 -9.45 0.84 -2.81
CA ALA A 48 -9.24 0.51 -4.21
C ALA A 48 -10.58 0.38 -4.94
N LEU A 49 -11.52 -0.37 -4.35
CA LEU A 49 -12.88 -0.51 -4.88
C LEU A 49 -13.62 0.84 -4.98
N LYS A 50 -13.56 1.68 -3.92
CA LYS A 50 -14.18 3.03 -3.94
C LYS A 50 -13.63 3.92 -5.04
N ARG A 51 -12.33 3.78 -5.36
CA ARG A 51 -11.61 4.60 -6.34
C ARG A 51 -11.59 4.00 -7.75
N GLY A 52 -12.17 2.81 -7.95
CA GLY A 52 -12.16 2.11 -9.23
C GLY A 52 -10.79 1.56 -9.64
N ILE A 53 -9.92 1.25 -8.67
CA ILE A 53 -8.59 0.68 -8.88
C ILE A 53 -8.68 -0.84 -8.71
N SER A 54 -8.10 -1.61 -9.63
CA SER A 54 -8.01 -3.07 -9.48
C SER A 54 -6.97 -3.46 -8.43
N LEU A 55 -7.22 -4.55 -7.70
CA LEU A 55 -6.22 -5.08 -6.77
C LEU A 55 -4.97 -5.58 -7.49
N GLU A 56 -5.13 -6.10 -8.71
CA GLU A 56 -4.03 -6.46 -9.61
C GLU A 56 -3.10 -5.28 -9.87
N TYR A 57 -3.63 -4.06 -10.07
CA TYR A 57 -2.80 -2.88 -10.20
C TYR A 57 -1.95 -2.62 -8.94
N LEU A 58 -2.54 -2.74 -7.75
CA LEU A 58 -1.80 -2.54 -6.49
C LEU A 58 -0.69 -3.58 -6.33
N HIS A 59 -0.99 -4.83 -6.66
CA HIS A 59 -0.05 -5.95 -6.60
C HIS A 59 1.10 -5.79 -7.60
N ASP A 60 0.80 -5.40 -8.84
CA ASP A 60 1.81 -5.31 -9.91
C ASP A 60 2.68 -4.06 -9.80
N LYS A 61 2.11 -2.94 -9.34
CA LYS A 61 2.83 -1.66 -9.24
C LYS A 61 3.53 -1.45 -7.92
N GLY A 62 3.05 -2.05 -6.84
CA GLY A 62 3.67 -1.95 -5.51
C GLY A 62 5.17 -2.26 -5.51
N PRO A 63 5.64 -3.38 -6.08
CA PRO A 63 7.08 -3.68 -6.16
C PRO A 63 7.87 -2.59 -6.90
N CYS A 64 7.38 -2.11 -8.05
CA CYS A 64 8.06 -1.08 -8.83
C CYS A 64 8.23 0.22 -8.05
N ILE A 65 7.21 0.60 -7.28
CA ILE A 65 7.22 1.83 -6.46
C ILE A 65 8.26 1.71 -5.35
N ILE A 66 8.31 0.58 -4.66
CA ILE A 66 9.26 0.34 -3.57
C ILE A 66 10.71 0.28 -4.11
N GLU A 67 10.95 -0.38 -5.23
CA GLU A 67 12.30 -0.43 -5.82
C GLU A 67 12.76 0.96 -6.29
N ALA A 68 11.86 1.75 -6.91
CA ALA A 68 12.18 3.13 -7.27
C ALA A 68 12.53 3.99 -6.05
N GLU A 69 11.80 3.82 -4.95
CA GLU A 69 12.03 4.54 -3.69
C GLU A 69 13.40 4.21 -3.08
N LYS A 70 13.79 2.93 -3.07
CA LYS A 70 15.12 2.50 -2.61
C LYS A 70 16.25 3.10 -3.45
N LEU A 71 16.13 3.04 -4.78
CA LEU A 71 17.13 3.62 -5.69
C LEU A 71 17.27 5.13 -5.50
N LEU A 72 16.17 5.84 -5.26
CA LEU A 72 16.21 7.27 -4.95
C LEU A 72 16.94 7.55 -3.63
N ARG A 73 16.75 6.74 -2.60
CA ARG A 73 17.51 6.87 -1.34
C ARG A 73 19.00 6.60 -1.53
N GLU A 74 19.36 5.58 -2.30
CA GLU A 74 20.76 5.22 -2.55
C GLU A 74 21.51 6.30 -3.34
N THR A 75 20.83 6.95 -4.29
CA THR A 75 21.42 8.03 -5.10
C THR A 75 21.52 9.37 -4.38
N THR A 76 20.63 9.62 -3.42
CA THR A 76 20.64 10.85 -2.59
C THR A 76 21.57 10.75 -1.38
N LEU A 77 22.09 9.55 -1.07
CA LEU A 77 23.07 9.29 -0.02
C LEU A 77 24.52 9.18 -0.56
N GLN A 78 24.81 9.70 -1.76
CA GLN A 78 26.19 9.85 -2.20
C GLN A 78 26.93 10.87 -1.31
N PRO A 79 28.13 10.54 -0.80
CA PRO A 79 28.89 11.43 0.10
C PRO A 79 29.36 12.72 -0.57
#